data_AF-A0A9E2U7I1-F1
#
_entry.id   AF-A0A9E2U7I1-F1
#
_cell.length_a   1.000
_cell.length_b   1.000
_cell.length_c   1.000
_cell.angle_alpha   90.00
_cell.angle_beta   90.00
_cell.angle_gamma   90.00
#
_symmetry.space_group_name_H-M   'P 1'
#
loop_
_entity.id
_entity.type
_entity.pdbx_description
1 polymer ?
#
loop_
_entity_poly.entity_id
_entity_poly.type
_entity_poly.pdbx_seq_one_letter_code
_entity_poly.pdbx_strand_id
1 'polypeptide(L)'
;MPNIKQQEKRVRQASRQRLENLRWRSTAKTLMRRLKEADAADTTERHRELVSWLDKAAARGKLHKNTAARRKAQAAKLLSK
;
A
#
# COMPACT_ATOMS: atom_id res chain seq x y z
N MET A 1 27.83 -12.03 5.61
CA MET A 1 28.23 -10.90 6.48
C MET A 1 28.84 -9.82 5.60
N PRO A 2 28.51 -8.54 5.77
CA PRO A 2 29.11 -7.49 4.94
C PRO A 2 30.58 -7.28 5.36
N ASN A 3 31.49 -7.33 4.40
CA ASN A 3 32.94 -7.21 4.68
C ASN A 3 33.39 -5.74 4.83
N ILE A 4 32.52 -4.78 4.55
CA ILE A 4 32.79 -3.34 4.58
C ILE A 4 31.81 -2.67 5.55
N LYS A 5 32.32 -1.80 6.45
CA LYS A 5 31.51 -1.06 7.45
C LYS A 5 30.30 -0.34 6.84
N GLN A 6 30.51 0.30 5.68
CA GLN A 6 29.43 0.96 4.94
C GLN A 6 28.34 -0.02 4.50
N GLN A 7 28.70 -1.22 4.07
CA GLN A 7 27.74 -2.23 3.63
C GLN A 7 26.92 -2.78 4.81
N GLU A 8 27.54 -2.94 5.98
CA GLU A 8 26.82 -3.30 7.21
C GLU A 8 25.75 -2.27 7.58
N LYS A 9 26.08 -0.97 7.48
CA LYS A 9 25.11 0.11 7.65
C LYS A 9 23.98 0.04 6.61
N ARG A 10 24.30 -0.22 5.33
CA ARG A 10 23.31 -0.34 4.26
C ARG A 10 22.35 -1.51 4.50
N VAL A 11 22.85 -2.66 4.94
CA VAL A 11 22.01 -3.82 5.30
C VAL A 11 21.04 -3.48 6.42
N ARG A 12 21.49 -2.81 7.48
CA ARG A 12 20.62 -2.36 8.59
C ARG A 12 19.58 -1.31 8.17
N GLN A 13 19.90 -0.45 7.20
CA GLN A 13 18.93 0.49 6.64
C GLN A 13 17.91 -0.21 5.74
N ALA A 14 18.37 -1.12 4.89
CA ALA A 14 17.53 -1.87 3.97
C ALA A 14 16.53 -2.78 4.70
N SER A 15 16.93 -3.43 5.79
CA SER A 15 16.03 -4.26 6.60
C SER A 15 14.88 -3.44 7.21
N ARG A 16 15.19 -2.28 7.80
CA ARG A 16 14.18 -1.34 8.33
C ARG A 16 13.23 -0.86 7.24
N GLN A 17 13.77 -0.36 6.13
CA GLN A 17 12.98 0.12 5.01
C GLN A 17 12.11 -0.99 4.37
N ARG A 18 12.60 -2.24 4.34
CA ARG A 18 11.85 -3.41 3.88
C ARG A 18 10.62 -3.64 4.74
N LEU A 19 10.75 -3.63 6.07
CA LEU A 19 9.63 -3.83 7.00
C LEU A 19 8.58 -2.72 6.84
N GLU A 20 9.01 -1.46 6.73
CA GLU A 20 8.09 -0.34 6.47
C GLU A 20 7.35 -0.50 5.14
N ASN A 21 8.08 -0.77 4.06
CA ASN A 21 7.49 -0.97 2.73
C ASN A 21 6.53 -2.15 2.71
N LEU A 22 6.85 -3.22 3.44
CA LEU A 22 5.98 -4.39 3.57
C LEU A 22 4.65 -3.99 4.20
N ARG A 23 4.65 -3.22 5.30
CA ARG A 23 3.43 -2.70 5.94
C ARG A 23 2.57 -1.93 4.95
N TRP A 24 3.14 -0.97 4.22
CA TRP A 24 2.38 -0.17 3.25
C TRP A 24 1.72 -1.04 2.18
N ARG A 25 2.46 -2.01 1.64
CA ARG A 25 1.98 -2.92 0.59
C ARG A 25 0.93 -3.90 1.11
N SER A 26 1.16 -4.50 2.29
CA SER A 26 0.26 -5.50 2.88
C SER A 26 -1.05 -4.86 3.32
N THR A 27 -1.01 -3.71 3.99
CA THR A 27 -2.23 -2.97 4.37
C THR A 27 -3.06 -2.62 3.15
N ALA A 28 -2.45 -2.12 2.07
CA ALA A 28 -3.17 -1.84 0.83
C ALA A 28 -3.81 -3.11 0.20
N LYS A 29 -3.14 -4.27 0.30
CA LYS A 29 -3.70 -5.56 -0.16
C LYS A 29 -4.90 -5.99 0.71
N THR A 30 -4.80 -5.84 2.03
CA THR A 30 -5.87 -6.15 2.97
C THR A 30 -7.09 -5.26 2.76
N LEU A 31 -6.91 -3.95 2.62
CA LEU A 31 -8.00 -3.01 2.36
C LEU A 31 -8.71 -3.30 1.04
N MET A 32 -7.94 -3.62 -0.01
CA MET A 32 -8.52 -4.03 -1.30
C MET A 32 -9.32 -5.32 -1.19
N ARG A 33 -8.87 -6.29 -0.37
CA ARG A 33 -9.63 -7.52 -0.12
C ARG A 33 -10.93 -7.23 0.62
N ARG A 34 -10.88 -6.42 1.69
CA ARG A 34 -12.07 -6.00 2.44
C ARG A 34 -13.10 -5.29 1.55
N LEU A 35 -12.65 -4.43 0.63
CA LEU A 35 -13.54 -3.78 -0.33
C LEU A 35 -14.23 -4.79 -1.26
N LYS A 36 -13.56 -5.87 -1.65
CA LYS A 36 -14.15 -6.92 -2.50
C LYS A 36 -15.14 -7.81 -1.76
N GLU A 37 -14.97 -7.97 -0.45
CA GLU A 37 -15.82 -8.78 0.42
C GLU A 37 -16.94 -7.94 1.07
N ALA A 38 -16.98 -6.63 0.82
CA ALA A 38 -17.96 -5.72 1.43
C ALA A 38 -19.35 -5.88 0.80
N ASP A 39 -20.37 -5.86 1.65
CA ASP A 39 -21.77 -5.73 1.25
C ASP A 39 -22.10 -4.28 0.87
N ALA A 40 -23.20 -4.07 0.15
CA ALA A 40 -23.57 -2.78 -0.44
C ALA A 40 -23.59 -1.60 0.55
N ALA A 41 -23.92 -1.84 1.81
CA ALA A 41 -23.94 -0.82 2.87
C ALA A 41 -22.54 -0.28 3.21
N ASP A 42 -21.51 -1.13 3.17
CA ASP A 42 -20.15 -0.81 3.65
C ASP A 42 -19.20 -0.41 2.51
N THR A 43 -19.55 -0.70 1.25
CA THR A 43 -18.66 -0.54 0.10
C THR A 43 -18.11 0.88 -0.04
N THR A 44 -18.93 1.90 0.22
CA THR A 44 -18.53 3.30 0.07
C THR A 44 -17.48 3.73 1.09
N GLU A 45 -17.65 3.34 2.36
CA GLU A 45 -16.68 3.62 3.43
C GLU A 45 -15.37 2.87 3.21
N ARG A 46 -15.44 1.58 2.88
CA ARG A 46 -14.25 0.76 2.59
C ARG A 46 -13.48 1.29 1.39
N HIS A 47 -14.18 1.80 0.37
CA HIS A 47 -13.55 2.45 -0.77
C HIS A 47 -12.80 3.72 -0.35
N ARG A 48 -13.42 4.60 0.46
CA ARG A 48 -12.78 5.81 0.98
C ARG A 48 -11.54 5.48 1.83
N GLU A 49 -11.63 4.47 2.69
CA GLU A 49 -10.51 3.98 3.52
C GLU A 49 -9.31 3.56 2.65
N LEU A 50 -9.57 2.73 1.62
CA LEU A 50 -8.55 2.26 0.69
C LEU A 50 -7.90 3.43 -0.08
N VAL A 51 -8.70 4.34 -0.63
CA VAL A 51 -8.20 5.48 -1.41
C VAL A 51 -7.31 6.39 -0.55
N SER A 52 -7.77 6.74 0.65
CA SER A 52 -7.00 7.54 1.60
C SER A 52 -5.65 6.91 1.94
N TRP A 53 -5.62 5.60 2.15
CA TRP A 53 -4.37 4.88 2.40
C TRP A 53 -3.42 4.88 1.20
N LEU A 54 -3.94 4.66 -0.01
CA LEU A 54 -3.15 4.65 -1.25
C LEU A 54 -2.51 6.02 -1.52
N ASP A 55 -3.26 7.10 -1.33
CA ASP A 55 -2.76 8.46 -1.55
C ASP A 55 -1.71 8.84 -0.51
N LYS A 56 -1.91 8.48 0.76
CA LYS A 56 -0.90 8.65 1.81
C LYS A 56 0.38 7.87 1.51
N ALA A 57 0.26 6.64 1.01
CA ALA A 57 1.41 5.83 0.65
C ALA A 57 2.17 6.37 -0.56
N ALA A 58 1.47 6.96 -1.53
CA ALA A 58 2.06 7.61 -2.69
C ALA A 58 2.79 8.90 -2.30
N ALA A 59 2.15 9.76 -1.48
CA ALA A 59 2.74 10.99 -0.98
C ALA A 59 4.03 10.75 -0.20
N ARG A 60 4.11 9.64 0.56
CA ARG A 60 5.31 9.24 1.31
C ARG A 60 6.36 8.48 0.47
N GLY A 61 6.15 8.33 -0.84
CA GLY A 61 7.06 7.61 -1.73
C GLY A 61 7.16 6.10 -1.48
N LYS A 62 6.26 5.52 -0.68
CA LYS A 62 6.26 4.08 -0.35
C LYS A 62 5.58 3.26 -1.45
N LEU A 63 4.71 3.89 -2.24
CA LEU A 63 4.13 3.38 -3.48
C LEU A 63 4.39 4.37 -4.61
N HIS A 64 4.71 3.87 -5.81
CA HIS A 64 4.82 4.73 -6.99
C HIS A 64 3.44 5.29 -7.36
N LYS A 65 3.39 6.55 -7.84
CA LYS A 65 2.15 7.24 -8.21
C LYS A 65 1.27 6.44 -9.18
N ASN A 66 1.87 5.81 -10.18
CA ASN A 66 1.13 4.98 -11.15
C ASN A 66 0.55 3.71 -10.51
N THR A 67 1.23 3.14 -9.52
CA THR A 67 0.73 1.97 -8.80
C THR A 67 -0.47 2.35 -7.93
N ALA A 68 -0.41 3.49 -7.26
CA ALA A 68 -1.54 4.03 -6.51
C ALA A 68 -2.72 4.32 -7.45
N ALA A 69 -2.49 5.05 -8.55
CA ALA A 69 -3.51 5.37 -9.54
C ALA A 69 -4.20 4.12 -10.12
N ARG A 70 -3.42 3.10 -10.52
CA ARG A 70 -3.96 1.82 -11.02
C ARG A 70 -4.86 1.13 -9.98
N ARG A 71 -4.45 1.11 -8.71
CA ARG A 71 -5.25 0.50 -7.64
C ARG A 71 -6.52 1.29 -7.33
N LYS A 72 -6.48 2.63 -7.39
CA LYS A 72 -7.67 3.48 -7.28
C LYS A 72 -8.66 3.20 -8.41
N ALA A 73 -8.18 3.10 -9.65
CA ALA A 73 -9.02 2.75 -10.79
C ALA A 73 -9.67 1.36 -10.64
N GLN A 74 -8.94 0.37 -10.11
CA GLN A 74 -9.50 -0.94 -9.81
C GLN A 74 -10.56 -0.90 -8.70
N ALA A 75 -10.34 -0.09 -7.65
CA ALA A 75 -11.30 0.09 -6.57
C ALA A 75 -12.59 0.77 -7.06
N ALA A 76 -12.47 1.80 -7.90
CA ALA A 76 -13.61 2.50 -8.48
C ALA A 76 -14.50 1.58 -9.33
N LYS A 77 -13.89 0.65 -10.10
CA LYS A 77 -14.62 -0.35 -10.89
C LYS A 77 -15.46 -1.31 -10.04
N LEU A 78 -15.07 -1.54 -8.78
CA LEU A 78 -15.84 -2.38 -7.86
C LEU A 78 -17.05 -1.63 -7.31
N LEU A 79 -17.01 -0.29 -7.28
CA LEU A 79 -18.11 0.55 -6.81
C LEU A 79 -19.17 0.76 -7.91
N SER A 80 -18.76 0.75 -9.18
CA SER A 80 -19.66 0.93 -10.33
C SER A 80 -20.30 -0.36 -10.82
N LYS A 81 -20.00 -1.50 -10.19
CA LYS A 81 -20.54 -2.80 -10.54
C LYS A 81 -21.69 -3.14 -9.61
#